data_AF-A0A0F9II40-F1
#
_entry.id   AF-A0A0F9II40-F1
#
_cell.length_a   1.000
_cell.length_b   1.000
_cell.length_c   1.000
_cell.angle_alpha   90.00
_cell.angle_beta   90.00
_cell.angle_gamma   90.00
#
_symmetry.space_group_name_H-M   'P 1'
#
loop_
_entity.id
_entity.type
_entity.pdbx_description
1 polymer ?
#
loop_
_entity_poly.entity_id
_entity_poly.type
_entity_poly.pdbx_seq_one_letter_code
_entity_poly.pdbx_strand_id
1 'polypeptide(L)'
;MPLITGPTLDELAKELANWYINTRELLIQALEEGYPYGSAPLTPREQIDRFMSMTPEDWEGLVSKLVDRHRGKPDAEVLARKDLEDYVAKMNRMGASRRA
;
A
#
# COMPACT_ATOMS: atom_id res chain seq x y z
N MET A 1 -12.41 -29.75 -27.82
CA MET A 1 -11.95 -28.84 -26.75
C MET A 1 -10.44 -28.92 -26.69
N PRO A 2 -9.71 -27.80 -26.65
CA PRO A 2 -8.27 -27.86 -26.41
C PRO A 2 -8.03 -28.45 -25.01
N LEU A 3 -7.19 -29.47 -24.93
CA LEU A 3 -6.75 -30.06 -23.67
C LEU A 3 -5.75 -29.09 -23.05
N ILE A 4 -6.17 -28.36 -22.02
CA ILE A 4 -5.27 -27.54 -21.24
C ILE A 4 -4.39 -28.49 -20.42
N THR A 5 -3.08 -28.46 -20.68
CA THR A 5 -2.06 -29.29 -20.00
C THR A 5 -1.44 -28.52 -18.83
N GLY A 6 -0.73 -29.22 -17.93
CA GLY A 6 -0.02 -28.61 -16.81
C GLY A 6 0.83 -27.38 -17.19
N PRO A 7 1.75 -27.48 -18.17
CA PRO A 7 2.57 -26.34 -18.60
C PRO A 7 1.75 -25.13 -19.08
N THR A 8 0.69 -25.37 -19.85
CA THR A 8 -0.24 -24.30 -20.29
C THR A 8 -1.05 -23.70 -19.13
N LEU A 9 -1.37 -24.46 -18.09
CA LEU A 9 -2.00 -23.92 -16.87
C LEU A 9 -1.03 -23.00 -16.12
N ASP A 10 0.25 -23.37 -16.03
CA ASP A 10 1.27 -22.57 -15.36
C ASP A 10 1.52 -21.23 -16.09
N GLU A 11 1.53 -21.25 -17.42
CA GLU A 11 1.62 -20.04 -18.25
C GLU A 11 0.41 -19.13 -18.03
N LEU A 12 -0.81 -19.69 -18.11
CA LEU A 12 -2.04 -18.95 -17.83
C LEU A 12 -2.05 -18.37 -16.41
N ALA A 13 -1.59 -19.12 -15.42
CA ALA A 13 -1.51 -18.64 -14.04
C ALA A 13 -0.57 -17.43 -13.90
N LYS A 14 0.58 -17.44 -14.59
CA LYS A 14 1.50 -16.29 -14.61
C LYS A 14 0.89 -15.08 -15.30
N GLU A 15 0.24 -15.28 -16.45
CA GLU A 15 -0.44 -14.19 -17.17
C GLU A 15 -1.54 -13.56 -16.34
N LEU A 16 -2.38 -14.38 -15.71
CA LEU A 16 -3.47 -13.90 -14.85
C LEU A 16 -2.95 -13.19 -13.59
N ALA A 17 -1.89 -13.70 -12.96
CA ALA A 17 -1.26 -13.05 -11.82
C ALA A 17 -0.70 -11.66 -12.21
N ASN A 18 0.02 -11.58 -13.33
CA ASN A 18 0.55 -10.31 -13.85
C ASN A 18 -0.58 -9.34 -14.20
N TRP A 19 -1.62 -9.81 -14.88
CA TRP A 19 -2.80 -9.01 -15.21
C TRP A 19 -3.46 -8.44 -13.95
N TYR A 20 -3.66 -9.28 -12.92
CA TYR A 20 -4.25 -8.85 -11.65
C TYR A 20 -3.42 -7.77 -10.97
N ILE A 21 -2.10 -7.97 -10.84
CA ILE A 21 -1.19 -7.00 -10.19
C ILE A 21 -1.22 -5.67 -10.93
N ASN A 22 -1.06 -5.69 -12.26
CA ASN A 22 -1.03 -4.48 -13.08
C ASN A 22 -2.36 -3.73 -13.06
N THR A 23 -3.47 -4.44 -13.17
CA THR A 23 -4.81 -3.84 -13.16
C THR A 23 -5.09 -3.21 -11.81
N ARG A 24 -4.75 -3.89 -10.71
CA ARG A 24 -4.96 -3.36 -9.36
C ARG A 24 -4.12 -2.11 -9.10
N GLU A 25 -2.86 -2.11 -9.54
CA GLU A 25 -1.99 -0.94 -9.41
C GLU A 25 -2.53 0.27 -10.20
N LEU A 26 -2.99 0.05 -11.43
CA LEU A 26 -3.62 1.09 -12.24
C LEU A 26 -4.88 1.66 -11.57
N LEU A 27 -5.73 0.80 -11.01
CA LEU A 27 -6.94 1.24 -10.31
C LEU A 27 -6.60 2.01 -9.02
N ILE A 28 -5.60 1.57 -8.26
CA ILE A 28 -5.14 2.30 -7.07
C ILE A 28 -4.68 3.69 -7.47
N GLN A 29 -3.83 3.82 -8.49
CA GLN A 29 -3.34 5.12 -8.97
C GLN A 29 -4.48 6.00 -9.49
N ALA A 30 -5.46 5.43 -10.20
CA ALA A 30 -6.61 6.17 -10.70
C ALA A 30 -7.50 6.71 -9.56
N LEU A 31 -7.54 6.02 -8.41
CA LEU A 31 -8.30 6.43 -7.23
C LEU A 31 -7.48 7.32 -6.29
N GLU A 32 -6.19 7.53 -6.56
CA GLU A 32 -5.31 8.44 -5.81
C GLU A 32 -5.49 9.89 -6.26
N GLU A 33 -6.65 10.47 -5.93
CA GLU A 33 -6.97 11.87 -6.23
C GLU A 33 -6.36 12.82 -5.19
N GLY A 34 -5.03 12.95 -5.22
CA GLY A 34 -4.28 13.85 -4.32
C GLY A 34 -4.05 13.30 -2.90
N TYR A 35 -4.61 12.13 -2.58
CA TYR A 35 -4.38 11.40 -1.34
C TYR A 35 -4.18 9.90 -1.62
N PRO A 36 -3.39 9.18 -0.80
CA PRO A 36 -3.21 7.74 -0.95
C PRO A 36 -4.53 6.97 -0.93
N TYR A 37 -4.66 5.96 -1.78
CA TYR A 37 -5.85 5.13 -1.86
C TYR A 37 -6.20 4.51 -0.49
N GLY A 38 -7.48 4.56 -0.12
CA GLY A 38 -7.97 4.04 1.17
C GLY A 38 -7.61 4.89 2.40
N SER A 39 -7.02 6.07 2.20
CA SER A 39 -6.80 7.06 3.25
C SER A 39 -7.93 8.10 3.29
N ALA A 40 -8.09 8.74 4.46
CA ALA A 40 -8.98 9.88 4.60
C ALA A 40 -8.21 11.18 4.30
N PRO A 41 -8.82 12.15 3.60
CA PRO A 41 -8.20 13.45 3.39
C PRO A 41 -8.07 14.16 4.73
N LEU A 42 -6.83 14.40 5.16
CA LEU A 42 -6.49 15.10 6.40
C LEU A 42 -5.61 16.29 6.09
N THR A 43 -5.83 17.39 6.79
CA THR A 43 -4.90 18.52 6.77
C THR A 43 -3.53 18.10 7.33
N PRO A 44 -2.44 18.82 6.99
CA PRO A 44 -1.11 18.52 7.54
C PRO A 44 -1.08 18.45 9.08
N ARG A 45 -1.87 19.30 9.75
CA ARG A 45 -1.95 19.31 11.22
C ARG A 45 -2.64 18.05 11.75
N GLU A 46 -3.79 17.68 11.17
CA GLU A 46 -4.51 16.46 11.55
C GLU A 46 -3.71 15.19 11.26
N GLN A 47 -2.91 15.16 10.19
CA GLN A 47 -1.99 14.06 9.91
C GLN A 47 -0.98 13.87 11.04
N ILE A 48 -0.36 14.96 11.50
CA ILE A 48 0.59 14.93 12.62
C ILE A 48 -0.12 14.55 13.92
N ASP A 49 -1.26 15.17 14.23
CA ASP A 49 -1.97 14.93 15.48
C ASP A 49 -2.41 13.46 15.56
N ARG A 50 -2.94 12.90 14.46
CA ARG A 50 -3.28 11.48 14.35
C ARG A 50 -2.06 10.58 14.50
N PHE A 51 -0.96 10.88 13.81
CA PHE A 51 0.28 10.11 13.91
C PHE A 51 0.81 10.05 15.35
N MET A 52 0.83 11.19 16.04
CA MET A 52 1.30 11.30 17.42
C MET A 52 0.37 10.58 18.42
N SER A 53 -0.90 10.38 18.06
CA SER A 53 -1.90 9.71 18.91
C SER A 53 -2.17 8.26 18.52
N MET A 54 -1.44 7.67 17.57
CA MET A 54 -1.67 6.28 17.14
C MET A 54 -1.38 5.30 18.28
N THR A 55 -2.34 4.42 18.55
CA THR A 55 -2.14 3.28 19.46
C THR A 55 -1.42 2.13 18.75
N PRO A 56 -0.90 1.12 19.47
CA PRO A 56 -0.35 -0.08 18.84
C PRO A 56 -1.32 -0.74 17.84
N GLU A 57 -2.61 -0.77 18.14
CA GLU A 57 -3.64 -1.32 17.26
C GLU A 57 -3.82 -0.49 15.98
N ASP A 58 -3.72 0.84 16.07
CA ASP A 58 -3.72 1.71 14.88
C ASP A 58 -2.51 1.42 13.98
N TRP A 59 -1.35 1.16 14.58
CA TRP A 59 -0.13 0.80 13.85
C TRP A 59 -0.26 -0.53 13.14
N GLU A 60 -0.79 -1.56 13.82
CA GLU A 60 -1.08 -2.85 13.18
C GLU A 60 -2.07 -2.70 12.02
N GLY A 61 -3.12 -1.89 12.21
CA GLY A 61 -4.10 -1.58 11.17
C GLY A 61 -3.48 -0.87 9.97
N LEU A 62 -2.55 0.06 10.18
CA LEU A 62 -1.80 0.72 9.12
C LEU A 62 -0.93 -0.27 8.35
N VAL A 63 -0.14 -1.09 9.05
CA VAL A 63 0.74 -2.09 8.42
C VAL A 63 -0.08 -3.08 7.60
N SER A 64 -1.21 -3.56 8.13
CA SER A 64 -2.12 -4.47 7.42
C SER A 64 -2.61 -3.86 6.09
N LYS A 65 -2.97 -2.57 6.09
CA LYS A 65 -3.38 -1.86 4.86
C LYS A 65 -2.24 -1.72 3.86
N LEU A 66 -1.02 -1.45 4.32
CA LEU A 66 0.16 -1.36 3.45
C LEU A 66 0.50 -2.71 2.82
N VAL A 67 0.39 -3.81 3.57
CA VAL A 67 0.57 -5.16 3.04
C VAL A 67 -0.53 -5.49 2.03
N ASP A 68 -1.80 -5.19 2.34
CA ASP A 68 -2.89 -5.41 1.39
C ASP A 68 -2.72 -4.57 0.12
N ARG A 69 -2.20 -3.34 0.21
CA ARG A 69 -1.84 -2.52 -0.98
C ARG A 69 -0.88 -3.25 -1.92
N HIS A 70 0.01 -4.11 -1.42
CA HIS A 70 0.94 -4.88 -2.25
C HIS A 70 0.53 -6.34 -2.49
N ARG A 71 -0.71 -6.70 -2.15
CA ARG A 71 -1.21 -8.08 -2.26
C ARG A 71 -1.00 -8.66 -3.66
N GLY A 72 -0.41 -9.85 -3.70
CA GLY A 72 -0.12 -10.59 -4.92
C GLY A 72 1.27 -10.30 -5.51
N LYS A 73 1.96 -9.24 -5.04
CA LYS A 73 3.37 -9.02 -5.39
C LYS A 73 4.27 -10.02 -4.60
N PRO A 74 5.32 -10.56 -5.22
CA PRO A 74 6.22 -11.52 -4.57
C PRO A 74 6.99 -10.92 -3.38
N ASP A 75 7.13 -9.60 -3.36
CA ASP A 75 7.89 -8.81 -2.38
C ASP A 75 6.99 -7.88 -1.54
N ALA A 76 5.70 -8.24 -1.40
CA ALA A 76 4.69 -7.39 -0.76
C ALA A 76 5.08 -6.87 0.63
N GLU A 77 5.67 -7.71 1.47
CA GLU A 77 6.12 -7.33 2.82
C GLU A 77 7.27 -6.32 2.78
N VAL A 78 8.20 -6.47 1.84
CA VAL A 78 9.34 -5.56 1.68
C VAL A 78 8.85 -4.19 1.21
N LEU A 79 7.92 -4.17 0.26
CA LEU A 79 7.29 -2.94 -0.22
C LEU A 79 6.48 -2.26 0.88
N ALA A 80 5.69 -3.01 1.66
CA ALA A 80 4.92 -2.48 2.78
C ALA A 80 5.82 -1.89 3.87
N ARG A 81 6.95 -2.54 4.18
CA ARG A 81 7.94 -2.02 5.13
C ARG A 81 8.53 -0.69 4.63
N LYS A 82 8.89 -0.61 3.35
CA LYS A 82 9.40 0.63 2.76
C LYS A 82 8.37 1.76 2.85
N ASP A 83 7.11 1.49 2.50
CA ASP A 83 6.03 2.48 2.61
C ASP A 83 5.85 2.97 4.05
N LEU A 84 5.98 2.07 5.04
CA LEU A 84 5.92 2.42 6.45
C LEU A 84 7.09 3.33 6.87
N GLU A 85 8.31 2.99 6.46
CA GLU A 85 9.51 3.79 6.72
C GLU A 85 9.37 5.21 6.13
N ASP A 86 8.92 5.30 4.87
CA ASP A 86 8.70 6.56 4.18
C ASP A 86 7.60 7.40 4.87
N TYR A 87 6.52 6.76 5.31
CA TYR A 87 5.45 7.41 6.07
C TYR A 87 5.95 7.98 7.40
N VAL A 88 6.67 7.18 8.19
CA VAL A 88 7.22 7.61 9.49
C VAL A 88 8.23 8.74 9.29
N ALA A 89 9.13 8.63 8.31
CA ALA A 89 10.09 9.67 7.99
C ALA A 89 9.42 10.98 7.56
N LYS A 90 8.35 10.91 6.76
CA LYS A 90 7.53 12.08 6.39
C LYS A 90 6.90 12.73 7.61
N MET A 91 6.23 11.96 8.47
CA MET A 91 5.54 12.48 9.66
C MET A 91 6.52 13.10 10.66
N ASN A 92 7.68 12.48 10.87
CA ASN A 92 8.72 13.04 11.73
C ASN A 92 9.25 14.39 11.21
N ARG A 93 9.48 14.51 9.89
CA ARG A 93 9.88 15.80 9.28
C ARG A 93 8.81 16.87 9.45
N MET A 94 7.55 16.53 9.21
CA MET A 94 6.42 17.44 9.38
C MET A 94 6.22 17.85 10.85
N GLY A 95 6.41 16.92 11.78
CA GLY A 95 6.34 17.16 13.22
C GLY A 95 7.47 18.04 13.75
N ALA A 96 8.70 17.86 13.24
CA ALA A 96 9.84 18.69 13.60
C ALA A 96 9.66 20.15 13.14
N SER A 97 9.16 20.36 11.93
CA SER A 97 8.87 21.71 11.40
C SER A 97 7.79 22.47 12.19
N ARG A 98 6.94 21.78 12.96
CA ARG A 98 5.95 22.41 13.84
C ARG A 98 6.55 22.92 15.16
N ARG A 99 7.69 22.36 15.57
CA ARG A 99 8.35 22.67 16.86
C ARG A 99 9.44 23.73 16.75
N ALA A 100 9.96 23.98 15.55
CA ALA A 100 10.91 25.05 15.23
C ALA A 100 10.18 26.37 15.01
#